data_AF-A0A4U8U9Y6-F1
#
_entry.id   AF-A0A4U8U9Y6-F1
#
_cell.length_a   1.000
_cell.length_b   1.000
_cell.length_c   1.000
_cell.angle_alpha   90.00
_cell.angle_beta   90.00
_cell.angle_gamma   90.00
#
_symmetry.space_group_name_H-M   'P 1'
#
loop_
_entity.id
_entity.type
_entity.pdbx_description
1 polymer ?
#
loop_
_entity_poly.entity_id
_entity_poly.type
_entity_poly.pdbx_seq_one_letter_code
_entity_poly.pdbx_strand_id
1 'polypeptide(L)'
;TNVALSKDTIVGLSHTLNVGVDNKLRVAKDSSEVVGGDRSVEVGGNNNTTIEKDSQMIIKGESQMYVEKSLTQSIQQEMLLDIQQNFSTNVKENLATNAKSMQNNVEEQYSLQAGNATLELQSDCSIQTGNSLNFNIGETTITATSDSVIIKAGGVEVVIDSKGLIVKGGEIKSE
;
A
#
# COMPACT_ATOMS: atom_id res chain seq x y z
N THR A 1 51.87 -11.64 -8.52
CA THR A 1 52.08 -12.38 -9.79
C THR A 1 51.15 -11.81 -10.84
N ASN A 2 51.69 -11.34 -11.96
CA ASN A 2 50.87 -10.90 -13.09
C ASN A 2 50.54 -12.12 -13.95
N VAL A 3 49.29 -12.25 -14.37
CA VAL A 3 48.83 -13.31 -15.26
C VAL A 3 48.37 -12.64 -16.55
N ALA A 4 48.95 -13.05 -17.69
CA ALA A 4 48.73 -12.39 -18.98
C ALA A 4 47.49 -12.89 -19.74
N LEU A 5 47.02 -14.13 -19.47
CA LEU A 5 45.95 -14.77 -20.24
C LEU A 5 44.82 -15.31 -19.35
N SER A 6 45.09 -16.32 -18.51
CA SER A 6 44.08 -16.95 -17.64
C SER A 6 44.66 -17.47 -16.33
N LYS A 7 43.83 -17.49 -15.28
CA LYS A 7 44.15 -18.05 -13.98
C LYS A 7 42.97 -18.85 -13.46
N ASP A 8 43.21 -20.14 -13.21
CA ASP A 8 42.26 -21.01 -12.53
C ASP A 8 42.75 -21.29 -11.10
N THR A 9 41.82 -21.48 -10.17
CA THR A 9 42.13 -21.84 -8.79
C THR A 9 41.11 -22.87 -8.31
N ILE A 10 41.60 -24.06 -7.95
CA ILE A 10 40.77 -25.16 -7.43
C ILE A 10 41.13 -25.36 -5.97
N VAL A 11 40.12 -25.39 -5.09
CA VAL A 11 40.29 -25.57 -3.65
C VAL A 11 39.41 -26.74 -3.21
N GLY A 12 40.00 -27.76 -2.59
CA GLY A 12 39.30 -29.02 -2.28
C GLY A 12 38.47 -29.01 -0.98
N LEU A 13 38.79 -28.13 -0.02
CA LEU A 13 38.15 -28.11 1.30
C LEU A 13 37.66 -26.70 1.68
N SER A 14 38.58 -25.75 1.89
CA SER A 14 38.22 -24.40 2.35
C SER A 14 39.17 -23.33 1.83
N HIS A 15 38.65 -22.11 1.68
CA HIS A 15 39.40 -20.93 1.27
C HIS A 15 39.05 -19.75 2.19
N THR A 16 40.07 -19.08 2.71
CA THR A 16 39.93 -17.83 3.48
C THR A 16 40.87 -16.79 2.91
N LEU A 17 40.37 -15.59 2.68
CA LEU A 17 41.15 -14.43 2.25
C LEU A 17 41.06 -13.33 3.32
N ASN A 18 42.18 -13.05 3.98
CA ASN A 18 42.30 -11.94 4.92
C ASN A 18 43.02 -10.77 4.22
N VAL A 19 42.43 -9.57 4.28
CA VAL A 19 42.99 -8.35 3.68
C VAL A 19 43.19 -7.32 4.79
N GLY A 20 44.41 -6.79 4.92
CA GLY A 20 44.77 -5.94 6.05
C GLY A 20 44.38 -4.47 5.93
N VAL A 21 44.25 -3.95 4.69
CA VAL A 21 43.98 -2.52 4.46
C VAL A 21 42.83 -2.35 3.47
N ASP A 22 43.03 -2.67 2.19
CA ASP A 22 42.06 -2.44 1.13
C ASP A 22 41.98 -3.61 0.15
N ASN A 23 40.76 -3.88 -0.35
CA ASN A 23 40.51 -4.83 -1.42
C ASN A 23 39.75 -4.13 -2.54
N LYS A 24 40.29 -4.15 -3.76
CA LYS A 24 39.65 -3.60 -4.95
C LYS A 24 39.57 -4.64 -6.05
N LEU A 25 38.34 -5.03 -6.42
CA LEU A 25 38.07 -5.89 -7.57
C LEU A 25 37.60 -5.03 -8.75
N ARG A 26 38.23 -5.22 -9.92
CA ARG A 26 37.77 -4.64 -11.19
C ARG A 26 37.63 -5.74 -12.22
N VAL A 27 36.44 -5.86 -12.78
CA VAL A 27 36.13 -6.80 -13.85
C VAL A 27 35.82 -5.99 -15.11
N ALA A 28 36.52 -6.26 -16.22
CA ALA A 28 36.41 -5.45 -17.43
C ALA A 28 35.21 -5.81 -18.31
N LYS A 29 34.60 -6.98 -18.08
CA LYS A 29 33.52 -7.51 -18.91
C LYS A 29 32.42 -8.12 -18.03
N ASP A 30 32.49 -9.42 -17.77
CA ASP A 30 31.42 -10.18 -17.12
C ASP A 30 31.90 -10.81 -15.81
N SER A 31 31.03 -10.86 -14.80
CA SER A 31 31.23 -11.55 -13.53
C SER A 31 30.05 -12.48 -13.25
N SER A 32 30.32 -13.68 -12.74
CA SER A 32 29.30 -14.63 -12.31
C SER A 32 29.73 -15.27 -11.01
N GLU A 33 28.77 -15.44 -10.10
CA GLU A 33 28.97 -16.09 -8.82
C GLU A 33 27.84 -17.10 -8.61
N VAL A 34 28.21 -18.33 -8.28
CA VAL A 34 27.27 -19.41 -7.96
C VAL A 34 27.65 -19.98 -6.61
N VAL A 35 26.73 -19.87 -5.65
CA VAL A 35 26.90 -20.41 -4.30
C VAL A 35 25.95 -21.59 -4.16
N GLY A 36 26.48 -22.79 -3.94
CA GLY A 36 25.67 -24.02 -3.80
C GLY A 36 25.00 -24.17 -2.42
N GLY A 37 25.48 -23.42 -1.43
CA GLY A 37 24.90 -23.33 -0.09
C GLY A 37 24.53 -21.89 0.26
N ASP A 38 24.69 -21.51 1.52
CA ASP A 38 24.30 -20.19 2.01
C ASP A 38 25.33 -19.10 1.66
N ARG A 39 24.83 -17.87 1.48
CA ARG A 39 25.64 -16.66 1.35
C ARG A 39 25.26 -15.69 2.47
N SER A 40 26.23 -15.37 3.33
CA SER A 40 26.13 -14.28 4.30
C SER A 40 27.07 -13.15 3.91
N VAL A 41 26.58 -11.91 3.97
CA VAL A 41 27.37 -10.70 3.69
C VAL A 41 27.10 -9.71 4.81
N GLU A 42 28.17 -9.33 5.51
CA GLU A 42 28.14 -8.31 6.55
C GLU A 42 29.00 -7.11 6.11
N VAL A 43 28.43 -5.92 6.18
CA VAL A 43 29.13 -4.67 5.86
C VAL A 43 29.06 -3.78 7.08
N GLY A 44 30.19 -3.62 7.78
CA GLY A 44 30.25 -2.78 9.00
C GLY A 44 30.19 -1.28 8.75
N GLY A 45 30.30 -0.85 7.48
CA GLY A 45 30.20 0.55 7.07
C GLY A 45 29.08 0.79 6.06
N ASN A 46 29.26 1.75 5.16
CA ASN A 46 28.27 2.07 4.14
C ASN A 46 28.30 1.05 3.00
N ASN A 47 27.12 0.69 2.49
CA ASN A 47 26.97 -0.12 1.27
C ASN A 47 26.31 0.72 0.18
N ASN A 48 27.09 1.11 -0.83
CA ASN A 48 26.60 1.87 -1.99
C ASN A 48 26.61 0.97 -3.23
N THR A 49 25.45 0.78 -3.84
CA THR A 49 25.30 0.01 -5.08
C THR A 49 24.78 0.91 -6.19
N THR A 50 25.37 0.82 -7.39
CA THR A 50 24.92 1.54 -8.58
C THR A 50 24.80 0.55 -9.72
N ILE A 51 23.64 0.55 -10.37
CA ILE A 51 23.34 -0.30 -11.53
C ILE A 51 22.99 0.66 -12.65
N GLU A 52 23.81 0.70 -13.70
CA GLU A 52 23.65 1.67 -14.81
C GLU A 52 22.50 1.32 -15.77
N LYS A 53 22.03 0.07 -15.70
CA LYS A 53 20.96 -0.47 -16.54
C LYS A 53 19.94 -1.18 -15.65
N ASP A 54 19.59 -2.42 -16.00
CA ASP A 54 18.50 -3.15 -15.38
C ASP A 54 18.98 -4.05 -14.23
N SER A 55 18.10 -4.25 -13.25
CA SER A 55 18.28 -5.19 -12.15
C SER A 55 17.06 -6.09 -12.06
N GLN A 56 17.28 -7.39 -11.96
CA GLN A 56 16.23 -8.37 -11.71
C GLN A 56 16.61 -9.20 -10.49
N MET A 57 15.69 -9.27 -9.53
CA MET A 57 15.82 -10.11 -8.33
C MET A 57 14.66 -11.10 -8.31
N ILE A 58 14.97 -12.39 -8.23
CA ILE A 58 13.98 -13.46 -8.13
C ILE A 58 14.21 -14.19 -6.82
N ILE A 59 13.24 -14.13 -5.92
CA ILE A 59 13.28 -14.81 -4.63
C ILE A 59 12.20 -15.89 -4.68
N LYS A 60 12.61 -17.16 -4.60
CA LYS A 60 11.69 -18.31 -4.61
C LYS A 60 11.09 -18.59 -3.23
N GLY A 61 11.74 -18.09 -2.18
CA GLY A 61 11.30 -18.19 -0.80
C GLY A 61 10.78 -16.85 -0.27
N GLU A 62 10.92 -16.66 1.04
CA GLU A 62 10.53 -15.44 1.72
C GLU A 62 11.59 -14.33 1.59
N SER A 63 11.15 -13.07 1.58
CA SER A 63 12.01 -11.88 1.64
C SER A 63 11.59 -11.00 2.81
N GLN A 64 12.53 -10.69 3.70
CA GLN A 64 12.31 -9.78 4.81
C GLN A 64 13.29 -8.61 4.74
N MET A 65 12.79 -7.40 4.96
CA MET A 65 13.60 -6.18 5.04
C MET A 65 13.32 -5.50 6.38
N TYR A 66 14.38 -5.30 7.16
CA TYR A 66 14.32 -4.54 8.41
C TYR A 66 15.22 -3.31 8.29
N VAL A 67 14.64 -2.13 8.53
CA VAL A 67 15.34 -0.85 8.47
C VAL A 67 15.16 -0.16 9.82
N GLU A 68 16.25 0.04 10.56
CA GLU A 68 16.20 0.62 11.91
C GLU A 68 15.77 2.09 11.95
N LYS A 69 16.01 2.82 10.85
CA LYS A 69 15.75 4.26 10.77
C LYS A 69 14.72 4.56 9.68
N SER A 70 15.16 5.09 8.55
CA SER A 70 14.29 5.52 7.46
C SER A 70 14.57 4.74 6.18
N LEU A 71 13.52 4.52 5.41
CA LEU A 71 13.58 4.03 4.04
C LEU A 71 13.03 5.13 3.13
N THR A 72 13.75 5.42 2.04
CA THR A 72 13.28 6.32 0.98
C THR A 72 13.40 5.60 -0.35
N GLN A 73 12.30 5.57 -1.09
CA GLN A 73 12.23 4.97 -2.42
C GLN A 73 11.70 6.03 -3.39
N SER A 74 12.50 6.35 -4.41
CA SER A 74 12.14 7.32 -5.45
C SER A 74 12.04 6.61 -6.78
N ILE A 75 10.84 6.60 -7.37
CA ILE A 75 10.55 5.97 -8.66
C ILE A 75 10.12 7.09 -9.61
N GLN A 76 10.81 7.21 -10.75
CA GLN A 76 10.58 8.31 -11.69
C GLN A 76 9.40 8.08 -12.65
N GLN A 77 9.04 6.82 -12.89
CA GLN A 77 8.03 6.45 -13.87
C GLN A 77 6.86 5.72 -13.21
N GLU A 78 7.02 4.43 -12.93
CA GLU A 78 5.91 3.58 -12.50
C GLU A 78 6.34 2.58 -11.41
N MET A 79 5.44 2.36 -10.46
CA MET A 79 5.50 1.26 -9.49
C MET A 79 4.23 0.42 -9.64
N LEU A 80 4.40 -0.88 -9.87
CA LEU A 80 3.33 -1.86 -9.86
C LEU A 80 3.57 -2.84 -8.70
N LEU A 81 2.56 -3.03 -7.86
CA LEU A 81 2.53 -4.06 -6.82
C LEU A 81 1.40 -5.02 -7.15
N ASP A 82 1.75 -6.24 -7.57
CA ASP A 82 0.80 -7.33 -7.78
C ASP A 82 0.86 -8.32 -6.61
N ILE A 83 -0.24 -8.45 -5.88
CA ILE A 83 -0.30 -9.17 -4.61
C ILE A 83 -1.47 -10.14 -4.66
N GLN A 84 -1.18 -11.43 -4.58
CA GLN A 84 -2.14 -12.51 -4.83
C GLN A 84 -3.04 -12.85 -3.64
N GLN A 85 -2.68 -12.40 -2.44
CA GLN A 85 -3.43 -12.72 -1.22
C GLN A 85 -3.73 -11.46 -0.42
N ASN A 86 -2.80 -11.02 0.43
CA ASN A 86 -3.05 -9.95 1.39
C ASN A 86 -1.98 -8.86 1.31
N PHE A 87 -2.41 -7.60 1.38
CA PHE A 87 -1.55 -6.44 1.58
C PHE A 87 -2.00 -5.71 2.84
N SER A 88 -1.07 -5.51 3.79
CA SER A 88 -1.36 -4.84 5.06
C SER A 88 -0.31 -3.78 5.34
N THR A 89 -0.78 -2.60 5.75
CA THR A 89 0.04 -1.46 6.11
C THR A 89 -0.31 -1.03 7.53
N ASN A 90 0.69 -1.00 8.42
CA ASN A 90 0.52 -0.53 9.80
C ASN A 90 1.43 0.69 10.03
N VAL A 91 0.80 1.84 10.29
CA VAL A 91 1.49 3.12 10.51
C VAL A 91 1.03 3.68 11.85
N LYS A 92 1.98 3.97 12.74
CA LYS A 92 1.69 4.42 14.12
C LYS A 92 1.34 5.90 14.22
N GLU A 93 1.90 6.71 13.33
CA GLU A 93 1.74 8.17 13.36
C GLU A 93 0.86 8.63 12.20
N ASN A 94 1.44 8.86 11.03
CA ASN A 94 0.73 9.47 9.91
C ASN A 94 0.95 8.71 8.59
N LEU A 95 -0.15 8.45 7.88
CA LEU A 95 -0.16 7.95 6.51
C LEU A 95 -0.73 9.02 5.60
N ALA A 96 0.10 9.58 4.71
CA ALA A 96 -0.31 10.58 3.74
C ALA A 96 -0.16 10.04 2.31
N THR A 97 -1.19 10.22 1.48
CA THR A 97 -1.17 9.90 0.05
C THR A 97 -1.54 11.13 -0.73
N ASN A 98 -0.67 11.55 -1.65
CA ASN A 98 -0.91 12.69 -2.53
C ASN A 98 -0.89 12.19 -3.97
N ALA A 99 -2.00 12.34 -4.67
CA ALA A 99 -2.14 11.90 -6.04
C ALA A 99 -3.07 12.85 -6.80
N LYS A 100 -2.89 12.92 -8.13
CA LYS A 100 -3.83 13.63 -9.00
C LYS A 100 -5.20 12.94 -9.06
N SER A 101 -5.22 11.62 -8.91
CA SER A 101 -6.42 10.77 -8.94
C SER A 101 -6.19 9.52 -8.09
N MET A 102 -7.24 9.01 -7.46
CA MET A 102 -7.24 7.76 -6.70
C MET A 102 -8.51 6.96 -6.99
N GLN A 103 -8.38 5.64 -7.10
CA GLN A 103 -9.51 4.73 -7.32
C GLN A 103 -9.36 3.50 -6.42
N ASN A 104 -10.46 3.08 -5.80
CA ASN A 104 -10.55 1.83 -5.06
C ASN A 104 -11.66 0.98 -5.70
N ASN A 105 -11.30 -0.16 -6.28
CA ASN A 105 -12.25 -1.13 -6.80
C ASN A 105 -12.24 -2.33 -5.86
N VAL A 106 -13.32 -2.50 -5.09
CA VAL A 106 -13.42 -3.54 -4.07
C VAL A 106 -14.68 -4.38 -4.32
N GLU A 107 -14.52 -5.70 -4.38
CA GLU A 107 -15.59 -6.62 -4.79
C GLU A 107 -16.57 -6.94 -3.65
N GLU A 108 -16.07 -7.08 -2.42
CA GLU A 108 -16.88 -7.51 -1.28
C GLU A 108 -17.22 -6.37 -0.32
N GLN A 109 -16.23 -5.81 0.38
CA GLN A 109 -16.46 -4.83 1.44
C GLN A 109 -15.40 -3.74 1.49
N TYR A 110 -15.85 -2.49 1.52
CA TYR A 110 -15.03 -1.33 1.86
C TYR A 110 -15.49 -0.73 3.20
N SER A 111 -14.58 -0.58 4.17
CA SER A 111 -14.88 -0.01 5.49
C SER A 111 -13.84 1.03 5.91
N LEU A 112 -14.31 2.15 6.46
CA LEU A 112 -13.47 3.19 7.03
C LEU A 112 -13.93 3.46 8.46
N GLN A 113 -13.01 3.35 9.41
CA GLN A 113 -13.24 3.66 10.82
C GLN A 113 -12.19 4.65 11.29
N ALA A 114 -12.64 5.77 11.85
CA ALA A 114 -11.77 6.82 12.37
C ALA A 114 -12.48 7.53 13.53
N GLY A 115 -11.70 8.21 14.40
CA GLY A 115 -12.27 9.09 15.42
C GLY A 115 -13.02 10.27 14.80
N ASN A 116 -12.51 10.79 13.68
CA ASN A 116 -13.14 11.79 12.83
C ASN A 116 -12.79 11.55 11.37
N ALA A 117 -13.67 11.96 10.46
CA ALA A 117 -13.42 11.95 9.02
C ALA A 117 -13.98 13.25 8.41
N THR A 118 -13.17 13.91 7.57
CA THR A 118 -13.54 15.14 6.87
C THR A 118 -13.43 14.89 5.37
N LEU A 119 -14.46 15.30 4.62
CA LEU A 119 -14.47 15.25 3.16
C LEU A 119 -14.64 16.68 2.62
N GLU A 120 -13.58 17.22 2.03
CA GLU A 120 -13.58 18.54 1.42
C GLU A 120 -13.49 18.40 -0.10
N LEU A 121 -14.57 18.76 -0.80
CA LEU A 121 -14.69 18.66 -2.24
C LEU A 121 -14.88 20.06 -2.83
N GLN A 122 -14.20 20.35 -3.94
CA GLN A 122 -14.34 21.62 -4.66
C GLN A 122 -15.52 21.65 -5.63
N SER A 123 -16.12 20.49 -5.90
CA SER A 123 -17.21 20.29 -6.83
C SER A 123 -18.12 19.18 -6.28
N ASP A 124 -18.78 18.44 -7.16
CA ASP A 124 -19.88 17.54 -6.80
C ASP A 124 -19.41 16.28 -6.06
N CYS A 125 -20.31 15.75 -5.22
CA CYS A 125 -20.22 14.43 -4.60
C CYS A 125 -21.37 13.57 -5.11
N SER A 126 -21.06 12.41 -5.69
CA SER A 126 -22.06 11.45 -6.15
C SER A 126 -21.90 10.14 -5.39
N ILE A 127 -23.01 9.63 -4.86
CA ILE A 127 -23.07 8.33 -4.17
C ILE A 127 -24.17 7.51 -4.84
N GLN A 128 -23.78 6.39 -5.44
CA GLN A 128 -24.70 5.44 -6.04
C GLN A 128 -24.64 4.12 -5.28
N THR A 129 -25.81 3.62 -4.90
CA THR A 129 -25.95 2.33 -4.21
C THR A 129 -26.99 1.49 -4.96
N GLY A 130 -26.84 0.16 -4.93
CA GLY A 130 -27.80 -0.75 -5.55
C GLY A 130 -29.03 -1.05 -4.70
N ASN A 131 -28.98 -0.83 -3.38
CA ASN A 131 -30.05 -1.27 -2.47
C ASN A 131 -30.52 -0.17 -1.52
N SER A 132 -29.62 0.35 -0.68
CA SER A 132 -29.96 1.40 0.27
C SER A 132 -28.79 2.31 0.60
N LEU A 133 -29.12 3.57 0.88
CA LEU A 133 -28.22 4.57 1.44
C LEU A 133 -28.69 4.91 2.85
N ASN A 134 -27.79 4.86 3.83
CA ASN A 134 -28.11 5.13 5.23
C ASN A 134 -27.16 6.19 5.80
N PHE A 135 -27.71 7.22 6.42
CA PHE A 135 -26.98 8.20 7.23
C PHE A 135 -27.49 8.14 8.66
N ASN A 136 -26.63 7.71 9.58
CA ASN A 136 -26.99 7.52 10.99
C ASN A 136 -26.18 8.50 11.86
N ILE A 137 -26.88 9.32 12.65
CA ILE A 137 -26.32 10.28 13.60
C ILE A 137 -26.95 10.02 14.97
N GLY A 138 -26.37 9.07 15.73
CA GLY A 138 -27.00 8.60 16.96
C GLY A 138 -28.36 7.97 16.67
N GLU A 139 -29.43 8.53 17.24
CA GLU A 139 -30.82 8.11 16.99
C GLU A 139 -31.43 8.74 15.72
N THR A 140 -30.84 9.83 15.21
CA THR A 140 -31.29 10.48 13.97
C THR A 140 -30.84 9.68 12.75
N THR A 141 -31.75 9.42 11.82
CA THR A 141 -31.46 8.61 10.63
C THR A 141 -32.07 9.20 9.36
N ILE A 142 -31.37 9.02 8.24
CA ILE A 142 -31.89 9.18 6.89
C ILE A 142 -31.62 7.88 6.15
N THR A 143 -32.68 7.22 5.68
CA THR A 143 -32.59 5.98 4.89
C THR A 143 -33.28 6.18 3.57
N ALA A 144 -32.59 5.89 2.47
CA ALA A 144 -33.15 5.89 1.13
C ALA A 144 -33.04 4.48 0.52
N THR A 145 -34.13 4.04 -0.10
CA THR A 145 -34.24 2.83 -0.93
C THR A 145 -34.62 3.23 -2.36
N SER A 146 -34.84 2.25 -3.25
CA SER A 146 -35.31 2.53 -4.62
C SER A 146 -36.72 3.13 -4.68
N ASP A 147 -37.53 2.96 -3.63
CA ASP A 147 -38.96 3.26 -3.60
C ASP A 147 -39.37 4.18 -2.43
N SER A 148 -38.45 4.49 -1.51
CA SER A 148 -38.78 5.29 -0.33
C SER A 148 -37.61 6.11 0.20
N VAL A 149 -37.94 7.22 0.87
CA VAL A 149 -37.01 7.99 1.71
C VAL A 149 -37.65 8.17 3.08
N ILE A 150 -36.90 7.83 4.13
CA ILE A 150 -37.34 7.92 5.53
C ILE A 150 -36.36 8.79 6.31
N ILE A 151 -36.88 9.78 7.03
CA ILE A 151 -36.11 10.64 7.94
C ILE A 151 -36.70 10.48 9.34
N LYS A 152 -35.85 10.14 10.33
CA LYS A 152 -36.25 10.05 11.75
C LYS A 152 -35.39 10.97 12.58
N ALA A 153 -36.01 11.83 13.39
CA ALA A 153 -35.33 12.71 14.31
C ALA A 153 -36.26 13.16 15.44
N GLY A 154 -35.78 13.17 16.69
CA GLY A 154 -36.51 13.74 17.84
C GLY A 154 -37.91 13.14 18.08
N GLY A 155 -38.12 11.86 17.75
CA GLY A 155 -39.42 11.19 17.87
C GLY A 155 -40.39 11.42 16.70
N VAL A 156 -39.98 12.16 15.67
CA VAL A 156 -40.74 12.36 14.42
C VAL A 156 -40.21 11.43 13.33
N GLU A 157 -41.11 10.88 12.50
CA GLU A 157 -40.79 10.10 11.31
C GLU A 157 -41.48 10.72 10.08
N VAL A 158 -40.69 11.05 9.06
CA VAL A 158 -41.17 11.48 7.74
C VAL A 158 -40.89 10.37 6.75
N VAL A 159 -41.90 9.97 5.98
CA VAL A 159 -41.81 8.94 4.94
C VAL A 159 -42.28 9.54 3.61
N ILE A 160 -41.46 9.41 2.58
CA ILE A 160 -41.82 9.69 1.19
C ILE A 160 -41.78 8.37 0.44
N ASP A 161 -42.91 7.94 -0.10
CA ASP A 161 -43.03 6.72 -0.90
C ASP A 161 -44.10 6.88 -1.99
N SER A 162 -44.47 5.77 -2.65
CA SER A 162 -45.54 5.74 -3.68
C SER A 162 -46.92 6.23 -3.21
N LYS A 163 -47.17 6.32 -1.89
CA LYS A 163 -48.42 6.83 -1.30
C LYS A 163 -48.36 8.33 -1.01
N GLY A 164 -47.21 8.98 -1.22
CA GLY A 164 -46.98 10.40 -1.01
C GLY A 164 -46.10 10.68 0.20
N LEU A 165 -46.37 11.78 0.90
CA LEU A 165 -45.62 12.25 2.07
C LEU A 165 -46.44 12.00 3.34
N ILE A 166 -45.88 11.24 4.28
CA ILE A 166 -46.50 10.91 5.57
C ILE A 166 -45.59 11.39 6.69
N VAL A 167 -46.15 12.13 7.66
CA VAL A 167 -45.45 12.53 8.89
C VAL A 167 -46.14 11.87 10.08
N LYS A 168 -45.35 11.20 10.94
CA LYS A 168 -45.81 10.56 12.17
C LYS A 168 -45.09 11.20 13.35
N GLY A 169 -45.87 11.61 14.34
CA GLY A 169 -45.35 12.40 15.45
C GLY A 169 -45.02 13.83 15.03
N GLY A 170 -45.12 14.77 15.97
CA GLY A 170 -44.92 16.19 15.68
C GLY A 170 -46.10 16.88 14.99
N GLU A 171 -45.92 18.16 14.71
CA GLU A 171 -46.92 19.06 14.10
C GLU A 171 -46.55 19.33 12.64
N ILE A 172 -47.52 19.27 11.72
CA ILE A 172 -47.35 19.72 10.33
C ILE A 172 -47.94 21.12 10.23
N LYS A 173 -47.12 22.11 9.88
CA LYS A 173 -47.56 23.48 9.56
C LYS A 173 -47.36 23.71 8.06
N SER A 174 -48.41 24.11 7.35
CA SER A 174 -48.32 24.60 5.97
C SER A 174 -48.54 26.12 6.00
N GLU A 175 -47.57 26.88 5.51
CA GLU A 175 -47.72 28.32 5.22
C GLU A 175 -48.29 28.55 3.81
#